data_AF-A0AAD6SZ79-F1
#
_entry.id   AF-A0AAD6SZ79-F1
#
_cell.length_a   1.000
_cell.length_b   1.000
_cell.length_c   1.000
_cell.angle_alpha   90.00
_cell.angle_beta   90.00
_cell.angle_gamma   90.00
#
_symmetry.space_group_name_H-M   'P 1'
#
loop_
_entity.id
_entity.type
_entity.pdbx_description
1 polymer ?
#
loop_
_entity_poly.entity_id
_entity_poly.type
_entity_poly.pdbx_seq_one_letter_code
_entity_poly.pdbx_strand_id
1 'polypeptide(L)'
;NTGLGFEATKHSAAMNPGRLILACRSESKGRVAVDEVEAATAGYAKTELWHVDLPEFKSATKFADRFERNGGRVDTLIANADVTTR
;
A
#
# COMPACT_ATOMS: atom_id res chain seq x y z
N ASN A 1 -1.42 2.91 6.23
CA ASN A 1 -1.48 1.53 6.75
C ASN A 1 -2.24 1.42 8.08
N THR A 2 -3.18 2.34 8.36
CA THR A 2 -4.10 2.29 9.52
C THR A 2 -5.45 2.84 9.08
N GLY A 3 -6.49 2.68 9.90
CA GLY A 3 -7.83 3.24 9.65
C GLY A 3 -8.45 2.77 8.33
N LEU A 4 -9.15 3.66 7.63
CA LEU A 4 -9.87 3.33 6.39
C LEU A 4 -8.95 2.78 5.29
N GLY A 5 -7.74 3.31 5.13
CA GLY A 5 -6.78 2.80 4.15
C GLY A 5 -6.34 1.36 4.44
N PHE A 6 -6.28 0.97 5.71
CA PHE A 6 -5.98 -0.42 6.10
C PHE A 6 -7.17 -1.35 5.82
N GLU A 7 -8.39 -0.95 6.19
CA GLU A 7 -9.59 -1.72 5.88
C GLU A 7 -9.79 -1.87 4.37
N ALA A 8 -9.53 -0.82 3.58
CA ALA A 8 -9.55 -0.87 2.14
C ALA A 8 -8.51 -1.85 1.58
N THR A 9 -7.34 -1.96 2.22
CA THR A 9 -6.31 -2.94 1.84
C THR A 9 -6.78 -4.37 2.11
N LYS A 10 -7.34 -4.64 3.29
CA LYS A 10 -7.93 -5.96 3.61
C LYS A 10 -9.06 -6.32 2.66
N HIS A 11 -9.97 -5.38 2.38
CA HIS A 11 -11.07 -5.58 1.45
C HIS A 11 -10.55 -5.88 0.04
N SER A 12 -9.54 -5.14 -0.42
CA SER A 12 -8.89 -5.40 -1.71
C SER A 12 -8.25 -6.78 -1.74
N ALA A 13 -7.51 -7.17 -0.71
CA ALA A 13 -6.89 -8.50 -0.60
C ALA A 13 -7.93 -9.64 -0.61
N ALA A 14 -9.08 -9.47 0.05
CA ALA A 14 -10.17 -10.45 0.04
C ALA A 14 -10.79 -10.67 -1.36
N MET A 15 -10.66 -9.70 -2.27
CA MET A 15 -11.04 -9.85 -3.68
C MET A 15 -9.99 -10.59 -4.52
N ASN A 16 -8.86 -10.99 -3.92
CA ASN A 16 -7.77 -11.75 -4.55
C ASN A 16 -7.22 -11.14 -5.87
N PRO A 17 -6.75 -9.88 -5.85
CA PRO A 17 -6.19 -9.25 -7.05
C PRO A 17 -4.91 -9.97 -7.50
N GLY A 18 -4.51 -9.74 -8.75
CA GLY A 18 -3.24 -10.26 -9.28
C GLY A 18 -2.03 -9.71 -8.52
N ARG A 19 -2.13 -8.47 -8.02
CA ARG A 19 -1.10 -7.75 -7.27
C ARG A 19 -1.75 -6.72 -6.36
N LEU A 20 -1.21 -6.53 -5.15
CA LEU A 20 -1.65 -5.49 -4.23
C LEU A 20 -0.43 -4.78 -3.64
N ILE A 21 -0.38 -3.45 -3.72
CA ILE A 21 0.70 -2.65 -3.15
C ILE A 21 0.14 -1.83 -2.00
N LEU A 22 0.59 -2.12 -0.77
CA LEU A 22 0.38 -1.26 0.39
C LEU A 22 1.49 -0.21 0.43
N ALA A 23 1.15 1.02 0.04
CA ALA A 23 2.08 2.14 0.08
C ALA A 23 1.98 2.87 1.43
N CYS A 24 3.09 3.02 2.16
CA CYS A 24 3.09 3.78 3.43
C CYS A 24 4.45 4.36 3.81
N ARG A 25 4.44 5.37 4.70
CA ARG A 25 5.65 6.05 5.17
C ARG A 25 6.49 5.22 6.16
N SER A 26 5.85 4.42 7.00
CA SER A 26 6.51 3.66 8.07
C SER A 26 6.62 2.20 7.70
N GLU A 27 7.82 1.72 7.37
CA GLU A 27 8.04 0.32 6.99
C GLU A 27 7.68 -0.65 8.13
N SER A 28 8.03 -0.33 9.39
CA SER A 28 7.74 -1.18 10.54
C SER A 28 6.24 -1.38 10.74
N LYS A 29 5.46 -0.30 10.76
CA LYS A 29 4.00 -0.39 10.87
C LYS A 29 3.38 -1.00 9.60
N GLY A 30 4.01 -0.80 8.45
CA GLY A 30 3.60 -1.39 7.18
C GLY A 30 3.74 -2.91 7.19
N ARG A 31 4.83 -3.44 7.75
CA ARG A 31 5.06 -4.88 7.85
C ARG A 31 3.97 -5.56 8.68
N VAL A 32 3.69 -5.01 9.87
CA VAL A 32 2.60 -5.50 10.74
C VAL A 32 1.27 -5.49 9.99
N ALA A 33 0.98 -4.42 9.24
CA ALA A 33 -0.25 -4.35 8.45
C ALA A 33 -0.31 -5.40 7.31
N VAL A 34 0.82 -5.75 6.69
CA VAL A 34 0.85 -6.85 5.71
C VAL A 34 0.52 -8.18 6.38
N ASP A 35 1.18 -8.49 7.50
CA ASP A 35 0.98 -9.74 8.23
C ASP A 35 -0.49 -9.88 8.69
N GLU A 36 -1.10 -8.78 9.16
CA GLU A 36 -2.52 -8.75 9.54
C GLU A 36 -3.46 -8.90 8.33
N VAL A 37 -3.14 -8.32 7.17
CA VAL A 37 -3.92 -8.51 5.94
C VAL A 37 -3.90 -9.98 5.54
N GLU A 38 -2.72 -10.60 5.52
CA GLU A 38 -2.57 -12.02 5.15
C GLU A 38 -3.39 -12.93 6.07
N ALA A 39 -3.30 -12.70 7.39
CA ALA A 39 -4.07 -13.44 8.39
C ALA A 39 -5.59 -13.26 8.22
N ALA A 40 -6.05 -12.05 7.86
CA ALA A 40 -7.47 -11.73 7.74
C ALA A 40 -8.11 -12.15 6.41
N THR A 41 -7.32 -12.52 5.39
CA THR A 41 -7.81 -12.68 3.99
C THR A 41 -7.52 -14.06 3.42
N ALA A 42 -7.72 -15.11 4.24
CA ALA A 42 -7.51 -16.50 3.85
C ALA A 42 -6.12 -16.78 3.24
N GLY A 43 -5.09 -16.05 3.71
CA GLY A 43 -3.71 -16.24 3.27
C GLY A 43 -3.34 -15.56 1.95
N TYR A 44 -3.98 -14.44 1.59
CA TYR A 44 -3.55 -13.63 0.43
C TYR A 44 -2.13 -13.06 0.64
N ALA A 45 -1.11 -13.81 0.22
CA ALA A 45 0.31 -13.50 0.41
C ALA A 45 0.96 -12.69 -0.73
N LYS A 46 0.14 -11.96 -1.51
CA LYS A 46 0.58 -11.13 -2.66
C LYS A 46 0.56 -9.63 -2.33
N THR A 47 0.53 -9.28 -1.04
CA THR A 47 0.58 -7.89 -0.59
C THR A 47 2.03 -7.42 -0.51
N GLU A 48 2.40 -6.48 -1.37
CA GLU A 48 3.72 -5.85 -1.35
C GLU A 48 3.72 -4.60 -0.48
N LEU A 49 4.73 -4.44 0.37
CA LEU A 49 4.95 -3.21 1.12
C LEU A 49 5.92 -2.30 0.37
N TRP A 50 5.46 -1.10 0.01
CA TRP A 50 6.29 -0.11 -0.67
C TRP A 50 6.34 1.18 0.15
N HIS A 51 7.55 1.73 0.33
CA HIS A 51 7.72 3.01 1.00
C HIS A 51 7.28 4.17 0.10
N VAL A 52 6.50 5.10 0.64
CA VAL A 52 6.24 6.41 0.05
C VAL A 52 5.95 7.44 1.14
N ASP A 53 6.51 8.64 0.99
CA ASP A 53 6.21 9.79 1.81
C ASP A 53 5.72 10.93 0.91
N LEU A 54 4.40 11.11 0.80
CA LEU A 54 3.80 12.04 -0.17
C LEU A 54 4.22 13.52 0.00
N PRO A 55 4.42 14.04 1.23
CA PRO A 55 5.03 15.36 1.43
C PRO A 55 6.43 15.52 0.84
N GLU A 56 7.21 14.43 0.69
CA GLU A 56 8.53 14.47 0.06
C GLU A 56 8.40 14.15 -1.43
N PHE A 57 8.42 15.17 -2.29
CA PHE A 57 8.27 14.99 -3.75
C PHE A 57 9.23 13.94 -4.33
N LYS A 58 10.49 13.92 -3.85
CA LYS A 58 11.49 12.93 -4.27
C LYS A 58 11.10 11.50 -3.90
N SER A 59 10.43 11.28 -2.77
CA SER A 59 9.91 9.97 -2.36
C SER A 59 8.79 9.54 -3.31
N ALA A 60 7.85 10.44 -3.62
CA ALA A 60 6.78 10.17 -4.57
C ALA A 60 7.31 9.85 -5.98
N THR A 61 8.28 10.62 -6.50
CA THR A 61 8.89 10.33 -7.81
C THR A 61 9.59 8.99 -7.83
N LYS A 62 10.37 8.63 -6.78
CA LYS A 62 11.01 7.31 -6.69
C LYS A 62 10.01 6.16 -6.67
N PHE A 63 8.88 6.35 -5.97
CA PHE A 63 7.79 5.36 -5.95
C PHE A 63 7.21 5.17 -7.36
N ALA A 64 6.91 6.27 -8.06
CA ALA A 64 6.39 6.24 -9.42
C ALA A 64 7.40 5.60 -10.40
N ASP A 65 8.67 5.99 -10.35
CA ASP A 65 9.72 5.40 -11.19
C ASP A 65 9.85 3.90 -10.97
N ARG A 66 9.78 3.45 -9.70
CA ARG A 66 9.77 2.03 -9.37
C ARG A 66 8.52 1.36 -9.95
N PHE A 67 7.36 1.98 -9.82
CA PHE A 67 6.10 1.43 -10.32
C PHE A 67 6.12 1.24 -11.85
N GLU A 68 6.55 2.26 -12.59
CA GLU A 68 6.69 2.22 -14.05
C GLU A 68 7.65 1.12 -14.51
N ARG A 69 8.82 1.00 -13.85
CA ARG A 69 9.79 -0.08 -14.14
C ARG A 69 9.24 -1.48 -13.87
N ASN A 70 8.19 -1.60 -13.05
CA ASN A 70 7.52 -2.87 -12.74
C ASN A 70 6.24 -3.09 -13.57
N GLY A 71 6.10 -2.42 -14.72
CA GLY A 71 5.04 -2.67 -15.70
C GLY A 71 3.95 -1.61 -15.77
N GLY A 72 3.95 -0.61 -14.89
CA GLY A 72 3.22 0.66 -15.07
C GLY A 72 1.67 0.59 -15.14
N ARG A 73 1.05 -0.57 -14.90
CA ARG A 73 -0.42 -0.71 -15.01
C ARG A 73 -1.12 -0.64 -13.65
N VAL A 74 -2.02 0.33 -13.50
CA VAL A 74 -2.90 0.49 -12.32
C VAL A 74 -4.34 0.23 -12.74
N ASP A 75 -4.98 -0.78 -12.16
CA ASP A 75 -6.43 -0.99 -12.33
C ASP A 75 -7.24 -0.24 -11.26
N THR A 76 -6.67 0.03 -10.09
CA THR A 76 -7.31 0.81 -9.00
C THR A 76 -6.28 1.54 -8.15
N LEU A 77 -6.57 2.80 -7.79
CA LEU A 77 -5.77 3.62 -6.88
C LEU A 77 -6.65 4.14 -5.74
N ILE A 78 -6.22 3.94 -4.50
CA ILE A 78 -6.88 4.45 -3.30
C ILE A 78 -6.00 5.54 -2.67
N ALA A 79 -6.24 6.80 -3.04
CA ALA A 79 -5.50 7.96 -2.53
C ALA A 79 -5.99 8.37 -1.13
N ASN A 80 -5.65 7.58 -0.12
CA ASN A 80 -6.14 7.77 1.26
C ASN A 80 -5.14 8.50 2.18
N ALA A 81 -3.86 8.58 1.83
CA ALA A 81 -2.86 9.12 2.73
C ALA A 81 -3.09 10.62 2.96
N ASP A 82 -3.13 11.02 4.24
CA ASP A 82 -3.28 12.40 4.67
C ASP A 82 -2.28 12.71 5.79
N VAL A 83 -1.96 13.98 5.96
CA VAL A 83 -1.09 14.48 7.02
C VAL A 83 -1.80 15.62 7.73
N THR A 84 -2.21 15.37 8.97
CA THR A 84 -2.66 16.45 9.87
C THR A 84 -1.43 17.08 10.53
N THR A 85 -1.02 18.27 10.08
CA THR A 85 -0.12 19.14 10.84
C THR A 85 -0.97 20.08 11.69
N ARG A 86 -0.90 19.93 13.02
CA ARG A 86 -1.45 20.93 13.96
C ARG A 86 -0.41 21.99 14.25
#